data_AF-A0A4S4MAC3-F1
#
_entry.id   AF-A0A4S4MAC3-F1
#
_cell.length_a   1.000
_cell.length_b   1.000
_cell.length_c   1.000
_cell.angle_alpha   90.00
_cell.angle_beta   90.00
_cell.angle_gamma   90.00
#
_symmetry.space_group_name_H-M   'P 1'
#
loop_
_entity.id
_entity.type
_entity.pdbx_description
1 polymer ?
#
loop_
_entity_poly.entity_id
_entity_poly.type
_entity_poly.pdbx_seq_one_letter_code
_entity_poly.pdbx_strand_id
1 'polypeptide(L)'
;MNPSLTQTLESTTQHTFALLQSIVQTFSGVAQMLESTFMATHSSFFAMVGVVDQFGQLRNALGSVLGLFGLVRWMKDMLTGNRGGAGQLRGEFRDFMNGRPVQGPSSGPPAPKPSKKPLIIFLLAIFGIPYAMHRLVRILNERQQAQQAELAAAGGQPGMLPPLDPSQLSFARALYPFEATSPSELALKENEIVAIMGKLDPATGMEVDPRVEVEGSEWWKGRTREGREGWFPKKWVQILERKPEVKKVD
;
A
#
# COMPACT_ATOMS: atom_id res chain seq x y z
N MET A 1 27.37 -37.27 63.78
CA MET A 1 26.42 -38.17 63.07
C MET A 1 27.01 -38.50 61.71
N ASN A 2 27.26 -39.79 61.42
CA ASN A 2 27.63 -40.20 60.07
C ASN A 2 26.38 -40.17 59.19
N PRO A 3 26.44 -39.62 57.97
CA PRO A 3 25.31 -39.61 57.05
C PRO A 3 24.86 -41.04 56.72
N SER A 4 23.55 -41.28 56.66
CA SER A 4 22.98 -42.59 56.37
C SER A 4 23.29 -43.00 54.92
N LEU A 5 23.60 -44.26 54.69
CA LEU A 5 23.90 -44.80 53.35
C LEU A 5 22.77 -44.52 52.35
N THR A 6 21.54 -44.48 52.83
CA THR A 6 20.34 -44.15 52.05
C THR A 6 20.39 -42.73 51.49
N GLN A 7 20.88 -41.77 52.26
CA GLN A 7 20.95 -40.36 51.87
C GLN A 7 22.12 -40.10 50.90
N THR A 8 23.21 -40.83 51.05
CA THR A 8 24.33 -40.80 50.08
C THR A 8 23.90 -41.40 48.74
N LEU A 9 23.17 -42.52 48.76
CA LEU A 9 22.61 -43.14 47.56
C LEU A 9 21.57 -42.24 46.88
N GLU A 10 20.66 -41.64 47.65
CA GLU A 10 19.67 -40.68 47.13
C GLU A 10 20.34 -39.50 46.41
N SER A 11 21.39 -38.91 46.99
CA SER A 11 22.11 -37.80 46.35
C SER A 11 22.79 -38.22 45.04
N THR A 12 23.32 -39.44 44.98
CA THR A 12 24.05 -39.95 43.80
C THR A 12 23.07 -40.28 42.66
N THR A 13 21.90 -40.84 43.00
CA THR A 13 20.83 -41.11 42.03
C THR A 13 20.19 -39.83 41.50
N GLN A 14 19.96 -38.82 42.35
CA GLN A 14 19.46 -37.51 41.92
C GLN A 14 20.41 -36.85 40.92
N HIS A 15 21.72 -36.92 41.19
CA HIS A 15 22.73 -36.37 40.28
C HIS A 15 22.73 -37.08 38.92
N THR A 16 22.51 -38.39 38.91
CA THR A 16 22.44 -39.19 37.68
C THR A 16 21.17 -38.87 36.89
N PHE A 17 20.04 -38.68 37.57
CA PHE A 17 18.78 -38.27 36.94
C PHE A 17 18.86 -36.85 36.36
N ALA A 18 19.54 -35.94 37.04
CA ALA A 18 19.80 -34.59 36.54
C ALA A 18 20.64 -34.61 35.24
N LEU A 19 21.61 -35.53 35.12
CA LEU A 19 22.38 -35.72 33.89
C LEU A 19 21.52 -36.27 32.74
N LEU A 20 20.62 -37.21 33.01
CA LEU A 20 19.68 -37.67 31.97
C LEU A 20 18.75 -36.54 31.52
N GLN A 21 18.27 -35.73 32.46
CA GLN A 21 17.39 -34.61 32.14
C GLN A 21 18.11 -33.50 31.36
N SER A 22 19.38 -33.23 31.66
CA SER A 22 20.18 -32.26 30.92
C SER A 22 20.44 -32.72 29.49
N ILE A 23 20.69 -34.02 29.28
CA ILE A 23 20.82 -34.61 27.94
C ILE A 23 19.53 -34.44 27.14
N VAL A 24 18.38 -34.77 27.72
CA VAL A 24 17.08 -34.61 27.05
C VAL A 24 16.81 -33.14 26.71
N GLN A 25 17.11 -32.22 27.62
CA GLN A 25 16.98 -30.78 27.37
C GLN A 25 17.94 -30.29 26.29
N THR A 26 19.17 -30.81 26.22
CA THR A 26 20.11 -30.44 25.15
C THR A 26 19.63 -30.94 23.80
N PHE A 27 19.13 -32.17 23.69
CA PHE A 27 18.52 -32.66 22.44
C PHE A 27 17.29 -31.86 22.04
N SER A 28 16.46 -31.44 23.00
CA SER A 28 15.30 -30.57 22.74
C SER A 28 15.74 -29.17 22.25
N GLY A 29 16.81 -28.61 22.82
CA GLY A 29 17.40 -27.35 22.35
C GLY A 29 18.00 -27.45 20.95
N VAL A 30 18.66 -28.57 20.63
CA VAL A 30 19.16 -28.84 19.26
C VAL A 30 18.01 -28.97 18.27
N ALA A 31 16.91 -29.64 18.65
CA ALA A 31 15.71 -29.71 17.81
C ALA A 31 15.09 -28.33 17.54
N GLN A 32 15.02 -27.46 18.56
CA GLN A 32 14.56 -26.08 18.41
C GLN A 32 15.49 -25.24 17.52
N MET A 33 16.82 -25.44 17.61
CA MET A 33 17.77 -24.79 16.70
C MET A 33 17.58 -25.27 15.26
N LEU A 34 17.36 -26.56 15.04
CA LEU A 34 17.10 -27.10 13.70
C LEU A 34 15.79 -26.55 13.13
N GLU A 35 14.73 -26.48 13.93
CA GLU A 35 13.47 -25.86 13.55
C GLU A 35 13.65 -24.38 13.17
N SER A 36 14.43 -23.64 13.97
CA SER A 36 14.77 -22.23 13.69
C SER A 36 15.60 -22.10 12.41
N THR A 37 16.50 -23.04 12.14
CA THR A 37 17.34 -23.04 10.93
C THR A 37 16.49 -23.34 9.70
N PHE A 38 15.55 -24.28 9.81
CA PHE A 38 14.58 -24.58 8.76
C PHE A 38 13.69 -23.37 8.46
N MET A 39 13.10 -22.76 9.49
CA MET A 39 12.25 -21.57 9.34
C MET A 39 13.03 -20.34 8.84
N ALA A 40 14.26 -20.13 9.30
CA ALA A 40 15.13 -19.07 8.81
C ALA A 40 15.51 -19.26 7.35
N THR A 41 15.73 -20.51 6.90
CA THR A 41 16.03 -20.81 5.49
C THR A 41 14.81 -20.58 4.61
N HIS A 42 13.64 -21.04 5.05
CA HIS A 42 12.36 -20.80 4.35
C HIS A 42 12.08 -19.30 4.24
N SER A 43 12.27 -18.55 5.33
CA SER A 43 12.09 -17.10 5.36
C SER A 43 13.13 -16.37 4.50
N SER A 44 14.38 -16.81 4.49
CA SER A 44 15.45 -16.19 3.69
C SER A 44 15.23 -16.38 2.19
N PHE A 45 14.75 -17.56 1.77
CA PHE A 45 14.40 -17.82 0.37
C PHE A 45 13.26 -16.89 -0.10
N PHE A 46 12.17 -16.83 0.66
CA PHE A 46 11.04 -15.98 0.29
C PHE A 46 11.35 -14.49 0.41
N ALA A 47 12.18 -14.08 1.36
CA ALA A 47 12.68 -12.70 1.43
C ALA A 47 13.48 -12.33 0.16
N MET A 48 14.34 -13.21 -0.33
CA MET A 48 15.10 -12.99 -1.56
C MET A 48 14.18 -12.89 -2.79
N VAL A 49 13.21 -13.79 -2.92
CA VAL A 49 12.21 -13.75 -4.01
C VAL A 49 11.36 -12.48 -3.94
N GLY A 50 10.95 -12.07 -2.73
CA GLY A 50 10.23 -10.82 -2.51
C GLY A 50 11.03 -9.58 -2.89
N VAL A 51 12.34 -9.56 -2.62
CA VAL A 51 13.23 -8.47 -3.07
C VAL A 51 13.34 -8.41 -4.60
N VAL A 52 13.33 -9.55 -5.29
CA VAL A 52 13.32 -9.60 -6.76
C VAL A 52 12.02 -8.99 -7.31
N ASP A 53 10.88 -9.28 -6.71
CA ASP A 53 9.61 -8.67 -7.10
C ASP A 53 9.61 -7.14 -6.82
N GLN A 54 10.09 -6.73 -5.65
CA GLN A 54 10.28 -5.31 -5.31
C GLN A 54 11.23 -4.58 -6.27
N PHE A 55 12.27 -5.25 -6.76
CA PHE A 55 13.17 -4.70 -7.77
C PHE A 55 12.45 -4.49 -9.12
N GLY A 56 11.53 -5.39 -9.48
CA GLY A 56 10.62 -5.22 -10.62
C GLY A 56 9.72 -3.99 -10.46
N GLN A 57 9.16 -3.77 -9.27
CA GLN A 57 8.36 -2.59 -8.96
C GLN A 57 9.17 -1.29 -9.06
N LEU A 58 10.42 -1.28 -8.56
CA LEU A 58 11.36 -0.17 -8.73
C LEU A 58 11.64 0.13 -10.21
N ARG A 59 11.88 -0.89 -11.04
CA ARG A 59 12.03 -0.73 -12.48
C ARG A 59 10.79 -0.10 -13.11
N ASN A 60 9.59 -0.53 -12.70
CA ASN A 60 8.33 0.03 -13.20
C ASN A 60 8.14 1.50 -12.75
N ALA A 61 8.52 1.83 -11.52
CA ALA A 61 8.49 3.20 -11.01
C ALA A 61 9.48 4.13 -11.74
N LEU A 62 10.69 3.65 -12.04
CA LEU A 62 11.65 4.40 -12.86
C LEU A 62 11.14 4.57 -14.30
N GLY A 63 10.53 3.52 -14.85
CA GLY A 63 9.88 3.55 -16.16
C GLY A 63 8.70 4.53 -16.22
N SER A 64 7.92 4.67 -15.15
CA SER A 64 6.79 5.60 -15.09
C SER A 64 7.26 7.05 -15.04
N VAL A 65 8.33 7.35 -14.30
CA VAL A 65 8.95 8.69 -14.26
C VAL A 65 9.50 9.06 -15.64
N LEU A 66 10.30 8.19 -16.26
CA LEU A 66 10.83 8.42 -17.60
C LEU A 66 9.71 8.49 -18.66
N GLY A 67 8.67 7.67 -18.51
CA GLY A 67 7.48 7.66 -19.35
C GLY A 67 6.68 8.96 -19.26
N LEU A 68 6.55 9.55 -18.06
CA LEU A 68 5.94 10.87 -17.86
C LEU A 68 6.71 11.96 -18.58
N PHE A 69 8.04 12.00 -18.48
CA PHE A 69 8.87 12.95 -19.24
C PHE A 69 8.72 12.75 -20.75
N GLY A 70 8.68 11.51 -21.22
CA GLY A 70 8.41 11.17 -22.62
C GLY A 70 7.02 11.63 -23.08
N LEU A 71 6.01 11.42 -22.25
CA LEU A 71 4.62 11.80 -22.53
C LEU A 71 4.44 13.33 -22.57
N VAL A 72 5.03 14.06 -21.62
CA VAL A 72 5.03 15.53 -21.60
C VAL A 72 5.73 16.07 -22.84
N ARG A 73 6.88 15.50 -23.23
CA ARG A 73 7.57 15.87 -24.46
C ARG A 73 6.72 15.59 -25.69
N TRP A 74 6.12 14.41 -25.80
CA TRP A 74 5.23 14.05 -26.90
C TRP A 74 4.00 14.97 -26.99
N MET A 75 3.37 15.27 -25.85
CA MET A 75 2.22 16.16 -25.78
C MET A 75 2.60 17.59 -26.20
N LYS A 76 3.77 18.08 -25.76
CA LYS A 76 4.31 19.38 -26.20
C LYS A 76 4.55 19.41 -27.70
N ASP A 77 5.15 18.35 -28.26
CA ASP A 77 5.46 18.24 -29.68
C ASP A 77 4.17 18.10 -30.53
N MET A 78 3.13 17.45 -29.99
CA MET A 78 1.80 17.35 -30.60
C MET A 78 1.04 18.69 -30.58
N LEU A 79 1.10 19.45 -29.47
CA LEU A 79 0.42 20.73 -29.32
C LEU A 79 1.07 21.84 -30.15
N THR A 80 2.41 21.87 -30.16
CA THR A 80 3.18 22.86 -30.94
C THR A 80 3.22 22.50 -32.43
N GLY A 81 2.67 21.35 -32.83
CA GLY A 81 2.63 20.89 -34.21
C GLY A 81 4.00 20.47 -34.75
N ASN A 82 5.02 20.41 -33.89
CA ASN A 82 6.37 20.03 -34.24
C ASN A 82 6.50 18.51 -34.30
N ARG A 83 5.77 17.89 -35.24
CA ARG A 83 5.96 16.47 -35.62
C ARG A 83 7.26 16.26 -36.42
N GLY A 84 8.28 17.11 -36.22
CA GLY A 84 9.44 17.27 -37.11
C GLY A 84 10.69 16.51 -36.70
N GLY A 85 10.81 15.99 -35.47
CA GLY A 85 12.10 15.49 -34.96
C GLY A 85 12.73 14.32 -35.74
N ALA A 86 11.93 13.49 -36.42
CA ALA A 86 12.44 12.34 -37.19
C ALA A 86 12.11 12.39 -38.70
N GLY A 87 11.04 13.12 -39.09
CA GLY A 87 10.58 13.18 -40.49
C GLY A 87 11.15 14.34 -41.29
N GLN A 88 11.50 15.46 -40.63
CA GLN A 88 11.95 16.68 -41.30
C GLN A 88 13.36 16.52 -41.88
N LEU A 89 14.27 15.91 -41.11
CA LEU A 89 15.62 15.54 -41.57
C LEU A 89 15.59 14.55 -42.74
N ARG A 90 14.58 13.65 -42.78
CA ARG A 90 14.44 12.67 -43.86
C ARG A 90 13.97 13.31 -45.17
N GLY A 91 13.18 14.39 -45.08
CA GLY A 91 12.79 15.21 -46.24
C GLY A 91 13.96 16.02 -46.78
N GLU A 92 14.69 16.70 -45.91
CA GLU A 92 15.87 17.51 -46.27
C GLU A 92 16.99 16.67 -46.90
N PHE A 93 17.26 15.46 -46.39
CA PHE A 93 18.23 14.53 -46.96
C PHE A 93 17.78 13.99 -48.33
N ARG A 94 16.47 13.74 -48.52
CA ARG A 94 15.90 13.28 -49.79
C ARG A 94 15.96 14.39 -50.85
N ASP A 95 15.72 15.63 -50.47
CA ASP A 95 15.81 16.79 -51.36
C ASP A 95 17.26 17.11 -51.76
N PHE A 96 18.21 16.88 -50.86
CA PHE A 96 19.65 16.92 -51.15
C PHE A 96 20.09 15.81 -52.12
N MET A 97 19.66 14.57 -51.87
CA MET A 97 19.94 13.44 -52.77
C MET A 97 19.32 13.59 -54.16
N ASN A 98 18.18 14.29 -54.28
CA ASN A 98 17.51 14.59 -55.54
C ASN A 98 18.07 15.84 -56.26
N GLY A 99 19.18 16.41 -55.77
CA GLY A 99 19.93 17.45 -56.47
C GLY A 99 19.28 18.84 -56.49
N ARG A 100 18.36 19.14 -55.57
CA ARG A 100 17.79 20.50 -55.45
C ARG A 100 18.76 21.39 -54.66
N PRO A 101 19.18 22.56 -55.20
CA PRO A 101 20.05 23.46 -54.45
C PRO A 101 19.29 24.01 -53.25
N VAL A 102 19.90 23.90 -52.07
CA VAL A 102 19.43 24.53 -50.83
C VAL A 102 19.44 26.04 -51.07
N GLN A 103 18.27 26.61 -51.36
CA GLN A 103 18.11 28.05 -51.49
C GLN A 103 18.46 28.70 -50.15
N GLY A 104 19.53 29.50 -50.14
CA GLY A 104 19.78 30.50 -49.10
C GLY A 104 18.57 31.45 -48.95
N PRO A 105 18.49 32.19 -47.84
CA PRO A 105 17.25 32.81 -47.37
C PRO A 105 16.66 33.77 -48.42
N SER A 106 15.67 33.28 -49.17
CA SER A 106 14.91 34.04 -50.12
C SER A 106 13.90 34.90 -49.37
N SER A 107 14.16 36.21 -49.40
CA SER A 107 13.19 37.32 -49.36
C SER A 107 11.88 37.07 -48.62
N GLY A 108 11.84 37.52 -47.35
CA GLY A 108 10.65 37.94 -46.59
C GLY A 108 9.62 36.84 -46.27
N PRO A 109 9.35 36.53 -44.99
CA PRO A 109 8.37 35.50 -44.68
C PRO A 109 6.98 35.94 -45.19
N PRO A 110 6.27 35.13 -45.98
CA PRO A 110 4.87 35.40 -46.26
C PRO A 110 4.10 35.35 -44.92
N ALA A 111 3.25 36.35 -44.69
CA ALA A 111 2.48 36.45 -43.45
C ALA A 111 1.75 35.11 -43.18
N PRO A 112 1.94 34.49 -42.00
CA PRO A 112 1.40 33.17 -41.72
C PRO A 112 -0.12 33.22 -41.74
N LYS A 113 -0.74 32.46 -42.65
CA LYS A 113 -2.20 32.30 -42.70
C LYS A 113 -2.69 31.75 -41.35
N PRO A 114 -3.73 32.34 -40.72
CA PRO A 114 -4.24 31.87 -39.43
C PRO A 114 -4.74 30.44 -39.58
N SER A 115 -3.99 29.49 -39.04
CA SER A 115 -4.30 28.07 -39.20
C SER A 115 -5.41 27.67 -38.22
N LYS A 116 -6.42 26.93 -38.69
CA LYS A 116 -7.52 26.39 -37.86
C LYS A 116 -7.08 25.27 -36.91
N LYS A 117 -5.78 24.91 -36.90
CA LYS A 117 -5.19 23.83 -36.11
C LYS A 117 -5.37 24.04 -34.59
N PRO A 118 -5.06 25.21 -34.02
CA PRO A 118 -5.36 25.52 -32.61
C PRO A 118 -6.85 25.42 -32.26
N LEU A 119 -7.77 25.77 -33.17
CA LEU A 119 -9.22 25.67 -32.93
C LEU A 119 -9.68 24.21 -32.84
N ILE A 120 -9.17 23.33 -33.71
CA ILE A 120 -9.48 21.90 -33.68
C ILE A 120 -8.90 21.24 -32.43
N ILE A 121 -7.69 21.61 -32.00
CA ILE A 121 -7.07 21.12 -30.76
C ILE A 121 -7.89 21.57 -29.54
N PHE A 122 -8.35 22.82 -29.51
CA PHE A 122 -9.19 23.34 -28.44
C PHE A 122 -10.53 22.62 -28.34
N LEU A 123 -11.20 22.41 -29.48
CA LEU A 123 -12.44 21.64 -29.56
C LEU A 123 -12.22 20.19 -29.10
N LEU A 124 -11.13 19.56 -29.54
CA LEU A 124 -10.78 18.19 -29.16
C LEU A 124 -10.40 18.09 -27.68
N ALA A 125 -9.82 19.13 -27.06
CA ALA A 125 -9.55 19.14 -25.63
C ALA A 125 -10.84 19.21 -24.79
N ILE A 126 -11.81 20.04 -25.19
CA ILE A 126 -13.11 20.20 -24.50
C ILE A 126 -13.87 18.88 -24.43
N PHE A 127 -13.94 18.12 -25.52
CA PHE A 127 -14.67 16.84 -25.55
C PHE A 127 -13.79 15.62 -25.27
N GLY A 128 -12.51 15.70 -25.59
CA GLY A 128 -11.56 14.58 -25.49
C GLY A 128 -11.04 14.34 -24.08
N ILE A 129 -10.75 15.39 -23.30
CA ILE A 129 -10.27 15.21 -21.92
C ILE A 129 -11.32 14.52 -21.03
N PRO A 130 -12.61 14.93 -21.03
CA PRO A 130 -13.64 14.24 -20.23
C PRO A 130 -13.82 12.78 -20.64
N TYR A 131 -13.80 12.48 -21.94
CA TYR A 131 -13.94 11.11 -22.46
C TYR A 131 -12.72 10.24 -22.10
N ALA A 132 -11.51 10.79 -22.25
CA ALA A 132 -10.28 10.09 -21.88
C ALA A 132 -10.21 9.81 -20.37
N MET A 133 -10.64 10.76 -19.53
CA MET A 133 -10.74 10.58 -18.09
C MET A 133 -11.72 9.47 -17.72
N HIS A 134 -12.93 9.50 -18.30
CA HIS A 134 -13.93 8.45 -18.06
C HIS A 134 -13.39 7.06 -18.45
N ARG A 135 -12.64 6.97 -19.56
CA ARG A 135 -12.04 5.71 -20.01
C ARG A 135 -10.87 5.25 -19.14
N LEU A 136 -10.03 6.19 -18.69
CA LEU A 136 -8.89 5.91 -17.79
C LEU A 136 -9.36 5.40 -16.43
N VAL A 137 -10.35 6.06 -15.83
CA VAL A 137 -10.91 5.66 -14.52
C VAL A 137 -11.46 4.23 -14.58
N ARG A 138 -12.16 3.87 -15.67
CA ARG A 138 -12.66 2.51 -15.85
C ARG A 138 -11.53 1.47 -15.89
N ILE A 139 -10.46 1.74 -16.64
CA ILE A 139 -9.29 0.85 -16.76
C ILE A 139 -8.53 0.76 -15.42
N LEU A 140 -8.41 1.87 -14.70
CA LEU A 140 -7.75 1.92 -13.39
C LEU A 140 -8.51 1.12 -12.34
N ASN A 141 -9.84 1.25 -12.26
CA ASN A 141 -10.67 0.48 -11.34
C ASN A 141 -10.59 -1.03 -11.62
N GLU A 142 -10.63 -1.44 -12.89
CA GLU A 142 -10.49 -2.85 -13.29
C GLU A 142 -9.11 -3.41 -12.88
N ARG A 143 -8.02 -2.62 -13.01
CA ARG A 143 -6.67 -3.03 -12.59
C ARG A 143 -6.50 -3.05 -11.07
N GLN A 144 -7.08 -2.09 -10.34
CA GLN A 144 -7.06 -2.11 -8.88
C GLN A 144 -7.82 -3.31 -8.33
N GLN A 145 -8.97 -3.64 -8.91
CA GLN A 145 -9.73 -4.82 -8.51
C GLN A 145 -8.98 -6.13 -8.81
N ALA A 146 -8.31 -6.23 -9.97
CA ALA A 146 -7.50 -7.40 -10.30
C ALA A 146 -6.27 -7.55 -9.37
N GLN A 147 -5.55 -6.46 -9.08
CA GLN A 147 -4.44 -6.48 -8.12
C GLN A 147 -4.90 -6.81 -6.70
N GLN A 148 -6.05 -6.29 -6.27
CA GLN A 148 -6.64 -6.65 -4.97
C GLN A 148 -7.06 -8.12 -4.91
N ALA A 149 -7.62 -8.66 -5.99
CA ALA A 149 -8.00 -10.07 -6.07
C ALA A 149 -6.77 -11.01 -6.08
N GLU A 150 -5.68 -10.61 -6.74
CA GLU A 150 -4.44 -11.39 -6.79
C GLU A 150 -3.68 -11.34 -5.44
N LEU A 151 -3.65 -10.18 -4.75
CA LEU A 151 -3.14 -10.08 -3.37
C LEU A 151 -3.97 -10.92 -2.38
N ALA A 152 -5.29 -10.99 -2.57
CA ALA A 152 -6.18 -11.82 -1.76
C ALA A 152 -5.96 -13.33 -2.01
N ALA A 153 -5.55 -13.72 -3.22
CA ALA A 153 -5.28 -15.12 -3.58
C ALA A 153 -3.85 -15.58 -3.26
N ALA A 154 -2.87 -14.67 -3.22
CA ALA A 154 -1.45 -14.97 -2.97
C ALA A 154 -1.06 -15.02 -1.47
N GLY A 155 -2.02 -14.97 -0.54
CA GLY A 155 -1.75 -15.08 0.90
C GLY A 155 -1.08 -13.83 1.51
N GLY A 156 -1.17 -12.68 0.86
CA GLY A 156 -0.62 -11.42 1.35
C GLY A 156 -1.61 -10.67 2.25
N GLN A 157 -1.35 -10.72 3.56
CA GLN A 157 -1.84 -9.83 4.64
C GLN A 157 -3.36 -9.59 4.75
N PRO A 158 -3.99 -9.96 5.90
CA PRO A 158 -5.39 -9.64 6.16
C PRO A 158 -5.53 -8.13 6.43
N GLY A 159 -5.93 -7.32 5.44
CA GLY A 159 -6.13 -5.89 5.71
C GLY A 159 -6.57 -4.96 4.60
N MET A 160 -6.53 -5.34 3.32
CA MET A 160 -6.95 -4.42 2.24
C MET A 160 -8.35 -4.76 1.74
N LEU A 161 -9.34 -4.35 2.53
CA LEU A 161 -10.72 -4.22 2.08
C LEU A 161 -10.85 -3.02 1.11
N PRO A 162 -11.98 -2.90 0.37
CA PRO A 162 -12.22 -1.79 -0.55
C PRO A 162 -11.94 -0.43 0.11
N PRO A 163 -11.56 0.62 -0.66
CA PRO A 163 -11.35 1.96 -0.11
C PRO A 163 -12.47 2.34 0.85
N LEU A 164 -12.12 2.63 2.10
CA LEU A 164 -13.06 2.91 3.18
C LEU A 164 -14.01 4.03 2.77
N ASP A 165 -15.22 3.66 2.36
CA ASP A 165 -16.31 4.61 2.18
C ASP A 165 -16.66 5.16 3.57
N PRO A 166 -16.56 6.49 3.80
CA PRO A 166 -16.83 7.10 5.11
C PRO A 166 -18.24 6.80 5.63
N SER A 167 -19.17 6.37 4.76
CA SER A 167 -20.51 5.95 5.14
C SER A 167 -20.59 4.58 5.84
N GLN A 168 -19.55 3.74 5.68
CA GLN A 168 -19.47 2.37 6.20
C GLN A 168 -18.62 2.26 7.48
N LEU A 169 -18.14 3.39 8.02
CA LEU A 169 -17.38 3.42 9.27
C LEU A 169 -18.29 3.12 10.47
N SER A 170 -17.81 2.27 11.38
CA SER A 170 -18.45 2.05 12.68
C SER A 170 -18.09 3.20 13.62
N PHE A 171 -19.07 3.66 14.39
CA PHE A 171 -18.89 4.71 15.38
C PHE A 171 -18.83 4.08 16.76
N ALA A 172 -18.02 4.64 17.65
CA ALA A 172 -18.01 4.28 19.06
C ALA A 172 -18.14 5.53 19.93
N ARG A 173 -18.74 5.37 21.10
CA ARG A 173 -18.87 6.40 22.13
C ARG A 173 -17.96 6.05 23.29
N ALA A 174 -17.17 7.01 23.73
CA ALA A 174 -16.34 6.87 24.92
C ALA A 174 -17.21 6.78 26.18
N LEU A 175 -17.02 5.71 26.97
CA LEU A 175 -17.68 5.50 28.26
C LEU A 175 -16.95 6.22 29.38
N TYR A 176 -15.63 6.34 29.27
CA TYR A 176 -14.77 6.96 30.27
C TYR A 176 -13.83 7.95 29.61
N PRO A 177 -13.44 9.03 30.30
CA PRO A 177 -12.38 9.91 29.83
C PRO A 177 -11.06 9.13 29.76
N PHE A 178 -10.30 9.37 28.70
CA PHE A 178 -8.98 8.78 28.48
C PHE A 178 -8.00 9.91 28.17
N GLU A 179 -6.97 10.04 29.00
CA GLU A 179 -5.88 11.00 28.78
C GLU A 179 -4.79 10.35 27.95
N ALA A 180 -4.44 10.98 26.82
CA ALA A 180 -3.37 10.49 25.96
C ALA A 180 -2.02 10.64 26.66
N THR A 181 -1.28 9.54 26.79
CA THR A 181 0.07 9.53 27.34
C THR A 181 1.11 9.67 26.22
N SER A 182 0.76 9.25 25.00
CA SER A 182 1.61 9.33 23.81
C SER A 182 1.00 10.25 22.74
N PRO A 183 1.81 10.96 21.91
CA PRO A 183 1.31 11.72 20.76
C PRO A 183 0.54 10.88 19.73
N SER A 184 0.75 9.56 19.75
CA SER A 184 0.04 8.60 18.91
C SER A 184 -1.36 8.25 19.44
N GLU A 185 -1.64 8.57 20.70
CA GLU A 185 -2.89 8.25 21.39
C GLU A 185 -3.90 9.39 21.26
N LEU A 186 -5.18 9.02 21.19
CA LEU A 186 -6.27 9.98 21.10
C LEU A 186 -6.87 10.20 22.48
N ALA A 187 -6.74 11.41 23.02
CA ALA A 187 -7.44 11.78 24.25
C ALA A 187 -8.96 11.84 24.00
N LEU A 188 -9.72 11.09 24.81
CA LEU A 188 -11.17 10.98 24.71
C LEU A 188 -11.84 11.64 25.93
N LYS A 189 -12.90 12.40 25.69
CA LYS A 189 -13.80 12.89 26.74
C LYS A 189 -14.95 11.90 26.96
N GLU A 190 -15.54 11.94 28.15
CA GLU A 190 -16.73 11.15 28.43
C GLU A 190 -17.86 11.46 27.44
N ASN A 191 -18.51 10.42 26.90
CA ASN A 191 -19.55 10.50 25.87
C ASN A 191 -19.13 11.07 24.50
N GLU A 192 -17.82 11.19 24.22
CA GLU A 192 -17.32 11.63 22.91
C GLU A 192 -17.51 10.54 21.84
N ILE A 193 -17.94 10.93 20.63
CA ILE A 193 -18.15 10.01 19.49
C ILE A 193 -16.92 10.03 18.59
N VAL A 194 -16.40 8.84 18.31
CA VAL A 194 -15.25 8.60 17.43
C VAL A 194 -15.61 7.62 16.31
N ALA A 195 -15.13 7.90 15.10
CA ALA A 195 -15.21 6.96 13.99
C ALA A 195 -14.03 5.98 14.08
N ILE A 196 -14.29 4.68 14.07
CA ILE A 196 -13.24 3.66 14.10
C ILE A 196 -12.68 3.52 12.68
N MET A 197 -11.41 3.86 12.54
CA MET A 197 -10.68 3.86 11.26
C MET A 197 -9.81 2.61 11.08
N GLY A 198 -9.47 1.92 12.16
CA GLY A 198 -8.62 0.73 12.14
C GLY A 198 -8.54 0.05 13.52
N LYS A 199 -8.10 -1.20 13.54
CA LYS A 199 -7.88 -2.02 14.74
C LYS A 199 -6.43 -2.52 14.75
N LEU A 200 -5.79 -2.53 15.90
CA LEU A 200 -4.43 -3.07 16.04
C LEU A 200 -4.50 -4.59 16.23
N ASP A 201 -3.79 -5.34 15.39
CA ASP A 201 -3.63 -6.79 15.59
C ASP A 201 -2.46 -7.08 16.54
N PRO A 202 -2.69 -7.74 17.69
CA PRO A 202 -1.64 -8.06 18.65
C PRO A 202 -0.62 -9.09 18.13
N ALA A 203 -0.97 -9.92 17.14
CA ALA A 203 -0.08 -10.95 16.61
C ALA A 203 0.93 -10.39 15.60
N THR A 204 0.52 -9.41 14.80
CA THR A 204 1.33 -8.84 13.71
C THR A 204 1.79 -7.40 13.99
N GLY A 205 1.20 -6.70 14.95
CA GLY A 205 1.45 -5.29 15.22
C GLY A 205 0.99 -4.35 14.10
N MET A 206 0.22 -4.87 13.14
CA MET A 206 -0.24 -4.12 11.97
C MET A 206 -1.62 -3.49 12.19
N GLU A 207 -1.87 -2.38 11.48
CA GLU A 207 -3.19 -1.76 11.39
C GLU A 207 -4.07 -2.60 10.46
N VAL A 208 -5.14 -3.16 11.02
CA VAL A 208 -6.14 -3.94 10.31
C VAL A 208 -7.38 -3.08 10.08
N ASP A 209 -8.00 -3.24 8.92
CA ASP A 209 -9.22 -2.55 8.56
C ASP A 209 -10.33 -2.74 9.63
N PRO A 210 -11.10 -1.69 9.94
CA PRO A 210 -12.10 -1.70 11.01
C PRO A 210 -13.23 -2.72 10.82
N ARG A 211 -13.45 -3.23 9.60
CA ARG A 211 -14.47 -4.26 9.31
C ARG A 211 -14.02 -5.68 9.64
N VAL A 212 -12.72 -5.92 9.74
CA VAL A 212 -12.19 -7.22 10.16
C VAL A 212 -12.32 -7.31 11.68
N GLU A 213 -12.92 -8.38 12.16
CA GLU A 213 -12.89 -8.70 13.59
C GLU A 213 -11.58 -9.36 13.92
N VAL A 214 -10.78 -8.68 14.73
CA VAL A 214 -9.49 -9.19 15.22
C VAL A 214 -9.69 -9.61 16.67
N GLU A 215 -9.62 -10.92 16.93
CA GLU A 215 -9.67 -11.47 18.28
C GLU A 215 -8.43 -11.00 19.06
N GLY A 216 -8.66 -10.41 20.24
CA GLY A 216 -7.58 -9.87 21.08
C GLY A 216 -7.11 -8.44 20.74
N SER A 217 -7.74 -7.74 19.79
CA SER A 217 -7.42 -6.33 19.52
C SER A 217 -7.83 -5.43 20.70
N GLU A 218 -6.83 -5.02 21.48
CA GLU A 218 -7.03 -4.14 22.64
C GLU A 218 -7.07 -2.65 22.28
N TRP A 219 -6.47 -2.27 21.16
CA TRP A 219 -6.30 -0.88 20.72
C TRP A 219 -6.93 -0.63 19.36
N TRP A 220 -7.74 0.41 19.28
CA TRP A 220 -8.39 0.86 18.04
C TRP A 220 -7.92 2.25 17.67
N LYS A 221 -7.82 2.52 16.38
CA LYS A 221 -7.54 3.83 15.84
C LYS A 221 -8.84 4.48 15.46
N GLY A 222 -9.05 5.71 15.88
CA GLY A 222 -10.21 6.44 15.43
C GLY A 222 -9.98 7.92 15.26
N ARG A 223 -11.01 8.53 14.69
CA ARG A 223 -11.04 9.93 14.31
C ARG A 223 -12.21 10.62 15.00
N THR A 224 -11.91 11.72 15.69
CA THR A 224 -12.92 12.60 16.28
C THR A 224 -13.60 13.46 15.22
N ARG A 225 -14.74 14.06 15.56
CA ARG A 225 -15.41 15.07 14.70
C ARG A 225 -14.51 16.28 14.39
N GLU A 226 -13.59 16.60 15.30
CA GLU A 226 -12.63 17.69 15.15
C GLU A 226 -11.47 17.34 14.19
N GLY A 227 -11.41 16.09 13.72
CA GLY A 227 -10.39 15.62 12.78
C GLY A 227 -9.10 15.14 13.45
N ARG A 228 -9.04 15.09 14.79
CA ARG A 228 -7.93 14.48 15.53
C ARG A 228 -8.00 12.96 15.39
N GLU A 229 -6.87 12.35 15.06
CA GLU A 229 -6.71 10.91 14.87
C GLU A 229 -5.73 10.35 15.91
N GLY A 230 -6.00 9.14 16.39
CA GLY A 230 -5.07 8.46 17.30
C GLY A 230 -5.64 7.15 17.85
N TRP A 231 -4.83 6.48 18.65
CA TRP A 231 -5.15 5.19 19.26
C TRP A 231 -5.85 5.35 20.61
N PHE A 232 -6.83 4.49 20.87
CA PHE A 232 -7.50 4.40 22.16
C PHE A 232 -7.85 2.94 22.48
N PRO A 233 -7.96 2.57 23.76
CA PRO A 233 -8.26 1.20 24.15
C PRO A 233 -9.75 0.85 23.91
N LYS A 234 -9.99 -0.33 23.34
CA LYS A 234 -11.33 -0.89 23.07
C LYS A 234 -12.24 -0.85 24.30
N LYS A 235 -11.69 -1.16 25.49
CA LYS A 235 -12.47 -1.26 26.75
C LYS A 235 -13.06 0.08 27.21
N TRP A 236 -12.56 1.20 26.69
CA TRP A 236 -13.04 2.55 27.05
C TRP A 236 -14.19 3.04 26.18
N VAL A 237 -14.54 2.30 25.12
CA VAL A 237 -15.56 2.72 24.16
C VAL A 237 -16.64 1.66 23.99
N GLN A 238 -17.86 2.13 23.70
CA GLN A 238 -18.99 1.30 23.31
C GLN A 238 -19.27 1.53 21.83
N ILE A 239 -19.29 0.46 21.02
CA ILE A 239 -19.68 0.56 19.61
C ILE A 239 -21.16 0.98 19.53
N LEU A 240 -21.45 2.00 18.73
CA LEU A 240 -22.81 2.38 18.36
C LEU A 240 -23.20 1.63 17.10
N GLU A 241 -24.08 0.64 17.25
CA GLU A 241 -24.75 0.03 16.11
C GLU A 241 -25.71 1.06 15.49
N ARG A 242 -25.53 1.36 14.20
CA ARG A 242 -26.52 2.14 13.45
C ARG A 242 -27.79 1.30 13.34
N LYS A 243 -28.86 1.73 14.01
CA LYS A 243 -30.20 1.21 13.75
C LYS A 243 -30.57 1.58 12.30
N PRO A 244 -30.85 0.62 11.41
CA PRO A 244 -31.21 0.95 10.03
C PRO A 244 -32.51 1.76 10.05
N GLU A 245 -32.50 2.92 9.41
CA GLU A 245 -33.72 3.71 9.21
C GLU A 245 -34.70 2.85 8.40
N VAL A 246 -35.80 2.47 9.05
CA VAL A 246 -36.95 1.86 8.40
C VAL A 246 -37.51 2.91 7.45
N LYS A 247 -37.17 2.81 6.16
CA LYS A 247 -37.84 3.57 5.10
C LYS A 247 -39.34 3.27 5.19
N LYS A 248 -40.12 4.24 5.66
CA LYS A 248 -41.58 4.22 5.44
C LYS A 248 -41.80 4.31 3.94
N VAL A 249 -42.41 3.26 3.40
CA VAL A 249 -42.96 3.24 2.05
C VAL A 249 -44.29 3.99 2.18
N ASP A 250 -44.34 5.21 1.66
CA ASP A 250 -45.59 5.92 1.35
C ASP A 250 -45.84 5.82 -0.16
#